data_AF-A0AAW1V5W4-F1
#
_entry.id   AF-A0AAW1V5W4-F1
#
_cell.length_a   1.000
_cell.length_b   1.000
_cell.length_c   1.000
_cell.angle_alpha   90.00
_cell.angle_beta   90.00
_cell.angle_gamma   90.00
#
_symmetry.space_group_name_H-M   'P 1'
#
loop_
_entity.id
_entity.type
_entity.pdbx_description
1 polymer ?
#
loop_
_entity_poly.entity_id
_entity_poly.type
_entity_poly.pdbx_seq_one_letter_code
_entity_poly.pdbx_strand_id
1 'polypeptide(L)'
;MEQKSLILIIIIVAFLNYSISNPLGPLEGTFIRLPQKEQSAFQLCKSNCSSNFNIKPVCGSDGKTYPNQFDLDCSKKCGKDVEAASSAYCKEISSF
;
A
#
# COMPACT_ATOMS: atom_id res chain seq x y z
N MET A 1 41.73 -33.76 -1.54
CA MET A 1 40.42 -33.32 -0.99
C MET A 1 39.34 -33.87 -1.90
N GLU A 2 38.71 -34.98 -1.50
CA GLU A 2 37.84 -35.76 -2.39
C GLU A 2 36.53 -35.02 -2.68
N GLN A 3 36.03 -35.14 -3.92
CA GLN A 3 34.82 -34.51 -4.45
C GLN A 3 33.58 -34.64 -3.53
N LYS A 4 33.55 -35.71 -2.74
CA LYS A 4 32.52 -35.99 -1.71
C LYS A 4 32.45 -34.91 -0.61
N SER A 5 33.60 -34.32 -0.25
CA SER A 5 33.67 -33.25 0.76
C SER A 5 33.12 -31.92 0.21
N LEU A 6 33.34 -31.65 -1.09
CA LEU A 6 32.83 -30.43 -1.75
C LEU A 6 31.30 -30.47 -1.88
N ILE A 7 30.73 -31.63 -2.23
CA ILE A 7 29.28 -31.83 -2.36
C ILE A 7 28.59 -31.61 -1.00
N LEU A 8 29.17 -32.12 0.08
CA LEU A 8 28.64 -31.94 1.42
C LEU A 8 28.60 -30.46 1.82
N ILE A 9 29.65 -29.70 1.50
CA ILE A 9 29.71 -28.25 1.76
C ILE A 9 28.64 -27.50 0.95
N ILE A 10 28.47 -27.81 -0.34
CA ILE A 10 27.46 -27.18 -1.20
C ILE A 10 26.05 -27.43 -0.66
N ILE A 11 25.77 -28.66 -0.20
CA ILE A 11 24.48 -29.02 0.38
C ILE A 11 24.23 -28.22 1.67
N ILE A 12 25.21 -28.14 2.58
CA ILE A 12 25.09 -27.38 3.83
C ILE A 12 24.84 -25.89 3.55
N VAL A 13 25.59 -25.30 2.61
CA VAL A 13 25.42 -23.90 2.21
C VAL A 13 24.04 -23.68 1.59
N ALA A 14 23.54 -24.58 0.73
CA ALA A 14 22.21 -24.48 0.15
C ALA A 14 21.09 -24.56 1.21
N PHE A 15 21.20 -25.46 2.19
CA PHE A 15 20.23 -25.58 3.29
C PHE A 15 20.20 -24.35 4.20
N LEU A 16 21.37 -23.79 4.54
CA LEU A 16 21.44 -22.58 5.36
C LEU A 16 20.91 -21.34 4.62
N ASN A 17 21.09 -21.26 3.30
CA ASN A 17 20.55 -20.18 2.46
C ASN A 17 19.04 -20.34 2.16
N TYR A 18 18.52 -21.57 2.10
CA TYR A 18 17.09 -21.85 1.89
C TYR A 18 16.22 -21.27 3.01
N SER A 19 16.70 -21.32 4.26
CA SER A 19 16.00 -20.76 5.42
C SER A 19 15.94 -19.23 5.44
N ILE A 20 16.79 -18.53 4.66
CA ILE A 20 16.82 -17.06 4.58
C ILE A 20 15.89 -16.55 3.45
N SER A 21 15.52 -17.42 2.50
CA SER A 21 14.79 -17.04 1.29
C SER A 21 13.28 -17.30 1.32
N ASN A 22 12.73 -17.83 2.43
CA ASN A 22 11.30 -18.03 2.60
C ASN A 22 10.74 -17.22 3.77
N PRO A 23 10.50 -15.91 3.62
CA PRO A 23 9.51 -15.25 4.45
C PRO A 23 8.15 -15.78 4.00
N LEU A 24 7.53 -16.67 4.78
CA LEU A 24 6.09 -16.81 4.76
C LEU A 24 5.51 -15.42 5.06
N GLY A 25 5.22 -14.67 3.98
CA GLY A 25 4.33 -13.54 4.05
C GLY A 25 2.98 -14.01 4.60
N PRO A 26 2.23 -13.15 5.31
CA PRO A 26 0.99 -13.54 5.93
C PRO A 26 0.05 -14.15 4.89
N LEU A 27 -0.27 -15.43 5.10
CA LEU A 27 -1.36 -16.11 4.42
C LEU A 27 -2.65 -15.52 4.99
N GLU A 28 -3.20 -14.46 4.40
CA GLU A 28 -4.63 -14.14 4.45
C GLU A 28 -5.01 -13.15 3.34
N GLY A 29 -6.03 -13.53 2.56
CA GLY A 29 -6.92 -12.60 1.87
C GLY A 29 -6.56 -12.27 0.43
N THR A 30 -7.33 -12.84 -0.50
CA THR A 30 -7.44 -12.42 -1.90
C THR A 30 -7.74 -10.91 -2.00
N PHE A 31 -6.73 -10.11 -2.35
CA PHE A 31 -6.91 -8.73 -2.78
C PHE A 31 -6.18 -8.57 -4.12
N ILE A 32 -6.92 -8.14 -5.15
CA ILE A 32 -6.35 -7.79 -6.47
C ILE A 32 -5.29 -6.70 -6.23
N ARG A 33 -4.01 -7.06 -6.28
CA ARG A 33 -2.93 -6.09 -6.21
C ARG A 33 -2.82 -5.42 -7.57
N LEU A 34 -3.21 -4.15 -7.66
CA LEU A 34 -2.53 -3.23 -8.57
C LEU A 34 -1.02 -3.37 -8.31
N PRO A 35 -0.16 -3.36 -9.34
CA PRO A 35 1.24 -3.65 -9.19
C PRO A 35 1.83 -2.75 -8.11
N GLN A 36 2.55 -3.32 -7.14
CA GLN A 36 3.12 -2.63 -5.97
C GLN A 36 4.04 -1.43 -6.30
N LYS A 37 4.25 -1.16 -7.59
CA LYS A 37 4.94 0.00 -8.16
C LYS A 37 4.10 1.29 -8.15
N GLU A 38 2.77 1.18 -8.16
CA GLU A 38 1.85 2.32 -8.30
C GLU A 38 1.48 2.92 -6.94
N GLN A 39 1.38 2.05 -5.93
CA GLN A 39 1.05 2.45 -4.56
C GLN A 39 2.18 3.28 -3.91
N SER A 40 3.44 3.06 -4.29
CA SER A 40 4.59 3.81 -3.77
C SER A 40 4.70 5.21 -4.37
N ALA A 41 4.38 5.40 -5.66
CA ALA A 41 4.43 6.70 -6.33
C ALA A 41 3.35 7.65 -5.79
N PHE A 42 2.12 7.16 -5.58
CA PHE A 42 1.04 7.96 -4.99
C PHE A 42 1.41 8.46 -3.58
N GLN A 43 1.94 7.58 -2.73
CA GLN A 43 2.32 7.97 -1.37
C GLN A 43 3.46 8.99 -1.35
N LEU A 44 4.47 8.82 -2.21
CA LEU A 44 5.56 9.78 -2.35
C LEU A 44 5.07 11.15 -2.84
N CYS A 45 4.14 11.17 -3.79
CA CYS A 45 3.52 12.42 -4.21
C CYS A 45 2.72 13.05 -3.07
N LYS A 46 1.90 12.25 -2.37
CA LYS A 46 1.03 12.73 -1.28
C LYS A 46 1.84 13.28 -0.11
N SER A 47 3.02 12.72 0.19
CA SER A 47 3.91 13.26 1.23
C SER A 47 4.52 14.62 0.88
N ASN A 48 4.52 15.01 -0.40
CA ASN A 48 5.02 16.32 -0.84
C ASN A 48 3.93 17.42 -0.76
N CYS A 49 2.69 17.06 -0.45
CA CYS A 49 1.66 18.05 -0.20
C CYS A 49 1.86 18.70 1.16
N SER A 50 1.64 20.02 1.24
CA SER A 50 1.66 20.75 2.51
C SER A 50 0.55 20.23 3.44
N SER A 51 0.83 20.01 4.72
CA SER A 51 -0.22 19.54 5.64
C SER A 51 -1.13 20.69 6.05
N ASN A 52 -2.45 20.50 5.91
CA ASN A 52 -3.45 21.40 6.49
C ASN A 52 -4.21 20.65 7.60
N PHE A 53 -4.08 21.14 8.84
CA PHE A 53 -4.71 20.53 10.01
C PHE A 53 -6.18 20.93 10.22
N ASN A 54 -6.74 21.79 9.36
CA ASN A 54 -8.15 22.13 9.42
C ASN A 54 -8.99 20.93 8.97
N ILE A 55 -9.62 20.24 9.91
CA ILE A 55 -10.45 19.07 9.62
C ILE A 55 -11.86 19.52 9.25
N LYS A 56 -12.16 19.48 7.95
CA LYS A 56 -13.47 19.75 7.36
C LYS A 56 -13.79 18.63 6.36
N PRO A 57 -14.27 17.49 6.85
CA PRO A 57 -14.37 16.25 6.09
C PRO A 57 -15.18 16.42 4.80
N VAL A 58 -14.70 15.81 3.72
CA VAL A 58 -15.40 15.78 2.43
C VAL A 58 -15.49 14.34 1.93
N CYS A 59 -16.60 13.98 1.32
CA CYS A 59 -16.78 12.68 0.68
C CYS A 59 -16.31 12.79 -0.76
N GLY A 60 -15.39 11.93 -1.17
CA GLY A 60 -14.97 11.80 -2.56
C GLY A 60 -15.96 11.01 -3.40
N SER A 61 -15.93 11.21 -4.72
CA SER A 61 -16.64 10.38 -5.71
C SER A 61 -16.20 8.91 -5.69
N ASP A 62 -15.03 8.62 -5.11
CA ASP A 62 -14.50 7.29 -4.85
C ASP A 62 -15.06 6.64 -3.57
N GLY A 63 -16.02 7.29 -2.91
CA GLY A 63 -16.66 6.82 -1.68
C GLY A 63 -15.77 6.91 -0.44
N LYS A 64 -14.62 7.59 -0.51
CA LYS A 64 -13.71 7.77 0.62
C LYS A 64 -13.90 9.14 1.25
N THR A 65 -13.85 9.18 2.58
CA THR A 65 -13.77 10.45 3.31
C THR A 65 -12.34 10.97 3.27
N TYR A 66 -12.17 12.22 2.83
CA TYR A 66 -10.92 12.97 2.93
C TYR A 66 -11.01 13.92 4.13
N PRO A 67 -9.94 14.09 4.94
CA PRO A 67 -9.96 14.94 6.14
C PRO A 67 -10.36 16.39 5.87
N ASN A 68 -10.03 16.88 4.68
CA ASN A 68 -10.45 18.17 4.15
C ASN A 68 -10.35 18.22 2.64
N GLN A 69 -10.89 19.29 2.05
CA GLN A 69 -10.79 19.56 0.61
C GLN A 69 -9.33 19.57 0.13
N PHE A 70 -8.40 20.07 0.95
CA PHE A 70 -6.99 20.11 0.59
C PHE A 70 -6.41 18.70 0.39
N ASP A 71 -6.76 17.74 1.24
CA ASP A 71 -6.31 16.34 1.11
C ASP A 71 -6.92 15.65 -0.12
N LEU A 72 -8.17 15.98 -0.46
CA LEU A 72 -8.82 15.52 -1.70
C LEU A 72 -8.07 16.07 -2.92
N ASP A 73 -7.84 17.38 -2.97
CA ASP A 73 -7.15 18.04 -4.08
C ASP A 73 -5.71 17.54 -4.24
N CYS A 74 -5.02 17.32 -3.12
CA CYS A 74 -3.69 16.71 -3.14
C CYS A 74 -3.74 15.30 -3.74
N SER A 75 -4.71 14.48 -3.31
CA SER A 75 -4.86 13.13 -3.82
C SER A 75 -5.16 13.13 -5.33
N LYS A 76 -5.96 14.09 -5.81
CA LYS A 76 -6.23 14.32 -7.22
C LYS A 76 -4.98 14.69 -8.01
N LYS A 77 -4.19 15.63 -7.51
CA LYS A 77 -2.88 16.02 -8.09
C LYS A 77 -1.90 14.84 -8.16
N CYS A 78 -2.01 13.91 -7.22
CA CYS A 78 -1.22 12.69 -7.19
C CYS A 78 -1.76 11.53 -8.04
N GLY A 79 -2.73 11.82 -8.92
CA GLY A 79 -3.19 10.87 -9.94
C GLY A 79 -4.44 10.08 -9.56
N LYS A 80 -5.11 10.39 -8.44
CA LYS A 80 -6.46 9.86 -8.24
C LYS A 80 -7.47 10.61 -9.10
N ASP A 81 -8.33 9.86 -9.77
CA ASP A 81 -9.54 10.40 -10.37
C ASP A 81 -10.64 10.48 -9.30
N VAL A 82 -10.71 11.63 -8.61
CA VAL A 82 -11.66 11.86 -7.53
C VAL A 82 -12.14 13.31 -7.54
N GLU A 83 -13.42 13.51 -7.27
CA GLU A 83 -14.07 14.81 -7.08
C GLU A 83 -14.77 14.84 -5.73
N ALA A 84 -15.02 16.03 -5.20
CA ALA A 84 -15.87 16.15 -4.01
C ALA A 84 -17.33 15.81 -4.37
N ALA A 85 -17.87 14.76 -3.75
CA ALA A 85 -19.26 14.34 -3.87
C ALA A 85 -20.16 15.01 -2.81
N SER A 86 -19.62 15.31 -1.63
CA SER A 86 -20.34 15.99 -0.53
C SER A 86 -19.37 16.71 0.41
N SER A 87 -19.83 17.79 1.04
CA SER A 87 -19.11 18.55 2.06
C SER A 87 -19.19 17.95 3.48
N ALA A 88 -19.46 16.65 3.55
CA ALA A 88 -19.55 15.86 4.78
C ALA A 88 -18.84 14.51 4.59
N TYR A 89 -18.73 13.72 5.66
CA TYR A 89 -18.27 12.33 5.59
C TYR A 89 -19.05 11.53 4.54
N CYS A 90 -18.40 10.56 3.92
CA CYS A 90 -19.13 9.53 3.20
C CYS A 90 -20.01 8.77 4.18
N LYS A 91 -21.23 8.43 3.76
CA LYS A 91 -22.09 7.56 4.55
C LYS A 91 -21.37 6.23 4.68
N GLU A 92 -21.06 5.84 5.91
CA GLU A 92 -20.76 4.43 6.13
C GLU A 92 -22.00 3.64 5.74
N ILE A 93 -21.80 2.46 5.15
CA ILE A 93 -22.90 1.54 4.90
C ILE A 93 -23.33 1.00 6.28
N SER A 94 -24.06 1.80 7.04
CA SER A 94 -24.79 1.32 8.20
C SER A 94 -26.03 0.64 7.66
N SER A 95 -25.85 -0.60 7.24
CA SER A 95 -26.91 -1.56 6.98
C SER A 95 -27.69 -1.81 8.28
N PHE A 96 -28.88 -1.23 8.37
CA PHE A 96 -29.97 -1.67 9.25
C PHE A 96 -31.28 -1.54 8.48
#